data_AF-A0A9W8R385-F1
#
_entry.id   AF-A0A9W8R385-F1
#
_cell.length_a   1.000
_cell.length_b   1.000
_cell.length_c   1.000
_cell.angle_alpha   90.00
_cell.angle_beta   90.00
_cell.angle_gamma   90.00
#
_symmetry.space_group_name_H-M   'P 1'
#
loop_
_entity.id
_entity.type
_entity.pdbx_description
1 polymer ?
#
loop_
_entity_poly.entity_id
_entity_poly.type
_entity_poly.pdbx_seq_one_letter_code
_entity_poly.pdbx_strand_id
1 'polypeptide(L)'
;MTKVQDGWLTPNIRVGPLGAEYPLIKFGMEGDSPSFLGLIPNGLSNPERPGWGGWGGRYNRITWAHDLSAEYGVSPDTVVAPNGKPYMSVQSTVWRWRDASQDDFAARMQWSLHQVFSAAAHPPLIDVNGSVGPEALHIVVPPKASITLDASKTVDLDHPGDIEQLEFEWFFYLEPGFPQATGDKKMAEYISLKPLSPPTGTDGRLPRNEAGFGKVILGPRVSVMNLVPEERDLRSREWHIILQVKTKKGPYPITRYKRVVLKSE
;
A
#
# COMPACT_ATOMS: atom_id res chain seq x y z
N MET A 1 6.42 -2.27 -17.17
CA MET A 1 6.21 -3.30 -16.13
C MET A 1 6.31 -4.66 -16.75
N THR A 2 7.09 -5.55 -16.15
CA THR A 2 7.42 -6.88 -16.70
C THR A 2 6.47 -7.97 -16.20
N LYS A 3 5.89 -7.82 -15.00
CA LYS A 3 5.01 -8.83 -14.37
C LYS A 3 3.58 -8.93 -14.91
N VAL A 4 3.35 -8.50 -16.16
CA VAL A 4 2.04 -8.56 -16.84
C VAL A 4 2.15 -9.03 -18.28
N GLN A 5 3.26 -9.68 -18.59
CA GLN A 5 3.56 -10.20 -19.93
C GLN A 5 3.68 -11.71 -19.83
N ASP A 6 3.36 -12.41 -20.92
CA ASP A 6 3.40 -13.88 -20.97
C ASP A 6 4.75 -14.46 -20.56
N GLY A 7 5.85 -13.76 -20.86
CA GLY A 7 7.19 -14.16 -20.45
C GLY A 7 7.39 -14.22 -18.93
N TRP A 8 6.67 -13.39 -18.15
CA TRP A 8 6.68 -13.47 -16.69
C TRP A 8 5.58 -14.39 -16.16
N LEU A 9 4.38 -14.36 -16.76
CA LEU A 9 3.25 -15.17 -16.29
C LEU A 9 3.49 -16.66 -16.47
N THR A 10 4.15 -17.07 -17.55
CA THR A 10 4.36 -18.49 -17.85
C THR A 10 5.14 -19.22 -16.74
N PRO A 11 6.34 -18.76 -16.33
CA PRO A 11 7.07 -19.43 -15.26
C PRO A 11 6.53 -19.20 -13.84
N ASN A 12 5.69 -18.18 -13.61
CA ASN A 12 5.30 -17.78 -12.25
C ASN A 12 3.82 -18.02 -11.90
N ILE A 13 2.92 -17.96 -12.90
CA ILE A 13 1.47 -18.12 -12.73
C ILE A 13 0.96 -19.38 -13.43
N ARG A 14 1.44 -19.70 -14.63
CA ARG A 14 1.00 -20.88 -15.40
C ARG A 14 1.69 -22.16 -14.97
N VAL A 15 1.68 -22.41 -13.67
CA VAL A 15 2.33 -23.55 -13.02
C VAL A 15 1.30 -24.46 -12.35
N GLY A 16 1.50 -25.77 -12.47
CA GLY A 16 0.61 -26.79 -11.93
C GLY A 16 -0.81 -26.82 -12.53
N PRO A 17 -1.74 -27.56 -11.91
CA PRO A 17 -3.08 -27.79 -12.46
C PRO A 17 -3.91 -26.52 -12.65
N LEU A 18 -3.91 -25.59 -11.68
CA LEU A 18 -4.64 -24.33 -11.81
C LEU A 18 -3.99 -23.39 -12.83
N GLY A 19 -2.65 -23.35 -12.87
CA GLY A 19 -1.92 -22.52 -13.81
C GLY A 19 -2.05 -23.00 -15.26
N ALA A 20 -2.31 -24.29 -15.50
CA ALA A 20 -2.57 -24.83 -16.83
C ALA A 20 -3.85 -24.24 -17.46
N GLU A 21 -4.82 -23.85 -16.64
CA GLU A 21 -6.07 -23.20 -17.07
C GLU A 21 -5.93 -21.68 -17.24
N TYR A 22 -4.79 -21.09 -16.88
CA TYR A 22 -4.55 -19.65 -17.00
C TYR A 22 -4.10 -19.29 -18.43
N PRO A 23 -4.94 -18.63 -19.26
CA PRO A 23 -4.72 -18.52 -20.70
C PRO A 23 -3.63 -17.51 -21.08
N LEU A 24 -3.11 -17.62 -22.31
CA LEU A 24 -2.23 -16.62 -22.94
C LEU A 24 -2.95 -15.28 -23.11
N ILE A 25 -2.21 -14.17 -23.02
CA ILE A 25 -2.78 -12.83 -23.20
C ILE A 25 -3.19 -12.65 -24.66
N LYS A 26 -4.46 -12.33 -24.90
CA LYS A 26 -4.96 -12.00 -26.25
C LYS A 26 -4.96 -10.50 -26.54
N PHE A 27 -5.32 -9.67 -25.56
CA PHE A 27 -5.41 -8.21 -25.71
C PHE A 27 -4.82 -7.48 -24.50
N GLY A 28 -5.35 -7.76 -23.31
CA GLY A 28 -4.86 -7.23 -22.04
C GLY A 28 -4.93 -8.32 -20.97
N MET A 29 -3.97 -8.30 -20.06
CA MET A 29 -3.98 -9.20 -18.91
C MET A 29 -5.04 -8.74 -17.91
N GLU A 30 -5.94 -9.65 -17.52
CA GLU A 30 -6.77 -9.50 -16.32
C GLU A 30 -7.48 -8.13 -16.19
N GLY A 31 -8.17 -7.70 -17.25
CA GLY A 31 -8.82 -6.38 -17.29
C GLY A 31 -9.84 -6.16 -16.16
N ASP A 32 -10.53 -7.23 -15.74
CA ASP A 32 -11.59 -7.17 -14.73
C ASP A 32 -11.09 -7.43 -13.30
N SER A 33 -9.86 -7.95 -13.13
CA SER A 33 -9.32 -8.30 -11.81
C SER A 33 -9.32 -7.15 -10.80
N PRO A 34 -9.06 -5.88 -11.16
CA PRO A 34 -9.18 -4.76 -10.21
C PRO A 34 -10.52 -4.69 -9.47
N SER A 35 -11.61 -5.20 -10.07
CA SER A 35 -12.94 -5.27 -9.44
C SER A 35 -12.95 -6.13 -8.16
N PHE A 36 -12.02 -7.08 -8.05
CA PHE A 36 -11.89 -7.99 -6.90
C PHE A 36 -10.70 -7.64 -6.00
N LEU A 37 -9.64 -7.06 -6.56
CA LEU A 37 -8.41 -6.80 -5.80
C LEU A 37 -8.62 -5.85 -4.61
N GLY A 38 -9.60 -4.95 -4.68
CA GLY A 38 -9.97 -4.07 -3.56
C GLY A 38 -10.61 -4.80 -2.37
N LEU A 39 -11.10 -6.03 -2.58
CA LEU A 39 -11.72 -6.88 -1.55
C LEU A 39 -10.71 -7.74 -0.78
N ILE A 40 -9.46 -7.83 -1.26
CA ILE A 40 -8.41 -8.58 -0.58
C ILE A 40 -8.01 -7.81 0.69
N PRO A 41 -8.12 -8.39 1.88
CA PRO A 41 -7.83 -7.71 3.15
C PRO A 41 -6.31 -7.63 3.39
N ASN A 42 -5.60 -6.88 2.54
CA ASN A 42 -4.15 -6.67 2.63
C ASN A 42 -3.77 -5.47 3.52
N GLY A 43 -4.76 -4.73 4.02
CA GLY A 43 -4.63 -3.57 4.91
C GLY A 43 -4.41 -2.21 4.24
N LEU A 44 -4.48 -2.16 2.91
CA LEU A 44 -4.32 -0.93 2.13
C LEU A 44 -5.65 -0.23 1.84
N SER A 45 -6.65 -1.00 1.40
CA SER A 45 -8.00 -0.52 1.06
C SER A 45 -9.05 -0.89 2.10
N ASN A 46 -10.18 -0.20 2.05
CA ASN A 46 -11.41 -0.59 2.74
C ASN A 46 -12.54 -0.56 1.69
N PRO A 47 -13.27 -1.67 1.46
CA PRO A 47 -14.36 -1.73 0.47
C PRO A 47 -15.45 -0.67 0.70
N GLU A 48 -15.72 -0.31 1.94
CA GLU A 48 -16.67 0.74 2.35
C GLU A 48 -16.11 2.16 2.18
N ARG A 49 -14.84 2.30 1.77
CA ARG A 49 -14.17 3.58 1.51
C ARG A 49 -13.49 3.58 0.13
N PRO A 50 -14.24 3.61 -0.99
CA PRO A 50 -13.67 3.56 -2.34
C PRO A 50 -12.65 4.67 -2.66
N GLY A 51 -12.75 5.80 -1.95
CA GLY A 51 -11.83 6.94 -2.08
C GLY A 51 -10.45 6.73 -1.47
N TRP A 52 -10.25 5.67 -0.67
CA TRP A 52 -8.97 5.40 0.00
C TRP A 52 -7.89 4.85 -0.94
N GLY A 53 -8.30 4.22 -2.05
CA GLY A 53 -7.38 3.60 -2.98
C GLY A 53 -6.80 2.28 -2.47
N GLY A 54 -6.31 1.47 -3.40
CA GLY A 54 -5.65 0.19 -3.12
C GLY A 54 -5.43 -0.59 -4.41
N TRP A 55 -5.28 -1.91 -4.31
CA TRP A 55 -5.00 -2.76 -5.48
C TRP A 55 -6.14 -2.74 -6.52
N GLY A 56 -7.37 -2.44 -6.10
CA GLY A 56 -8.53 -2.26 -7.00
C GLY A 56 -8.67 -0.85 -7.60
N GLY A 57 -7.76 0.07 -7.29
CA GLY A 57 -7.84 1.47 -7.73
C GLY A 57 -8.52 2.38 -6.71
N ARG A 58 -8.80 3.63 -7.12
CA ARG A 58 -9.37 4.68 -6.27
C ARG A 58 -10.54 5.37 -6.95
N TYR A 59 -11.61 5.59 -6.20
CA TYR A 59 -12.85 6.17 -6.69
C TYR A 59 -13.34 7.27 -5.77
N ASN A 60 -13.60 8.45 -6.28
CA ASN A 60 -14.16 9.56 -5.50
C ASN A 60 -15.65 9.69 -5.75
N ARG A 61 -16.34 10.20 -4.74
CA ARG A 61 -17.76 10.52 -4.85
C ARG A 61 -17.96 11.58 -5.94
N ILE A 62 -18.86 11.32 -6.88
CA ILE A 62 -19.12 12.19 -8.04
C ILE A 62 -20.02 13.37 -7.63
N THR A 63 -20.97 13.12 -6.73
CA THR A 63 -21.90 14.13 -6.23
C THR A 63 -21.79 14.30 -4.72
N TRP A 64 -21.89 15.55 -4.26
CA TRP A 64 -21.98 15.85 -2.83
C TRP A 64 -23.43 15.87 -2.34
N ALA A 65 -24.41 15.81 -3.25
CA ALA A 65 -25.83 15.82 -2.92
C ALA A 65 -26.17 14.59 -2.06
N HIS A 66 -26.79 14.81 -0.90
CA HIS A 66 -27.05 13.76 0.10
C HIS A 66 -28.28 12.88 -0.24
N ASP A 67 -29.07 13.27 -1.23
CA ASP A 67 -30.32 12.66 -1.69
C ASP A 67 -30.15 11.68 -2.86
N LEU A 68 -29.00 11.68 -3.52
CA LEU A 68 -28.63 10.69 -4.53
C LEU A 68 -27.80 9.57 -3.89
N SER A 69 -28.00 8.32 -4.36
CA SER A 69 -27.12 7.19 -4.02
C SER A 69 -25.67 7.63 -4.16
N ALA A 70 -24.80 7.20 -3.25
CA ALA A 70 -23.39 7.60 -3.29
C ALA A 70 -22.72 7.02 -4.56
N GLU A 71 -22.75 7.80 -5.64
CA GLU A 71 -22.11 7.46 -6.90
C GLU A 71 -20.62 7.75 -6.80
N TYR A 72 -19.81 6.77 -7.19
CA TYR A 72 -18.36 6.84 -7.17
C TYR A 72 -17.82 6.72 -8.60
N GLY A 73 -16.88 7.61 -8.94
CA GLY A 73 -16.23 7.67 -10.23
C GLY A 73 -14.73 7.46 -10.11
N VAL A 74 -14.13 6.94 -11.17
CA VAL A 74 -12.67 6.75 -11.25
C VAL A 74 -11.94 8.05 -10.96
N SER A 75 -10.84 7.96 -10.23
CA SER A 75 -10.06 9.13 -9.83
C SER A 75 -8.58 8.91 -10.14
N PRO A 76 -7.86 9.94 -10.60
CA PRO A 76 -6.46 9.78 -10.95
C PRO A 76 -5.56 9.86 -9.71
N ASP A 77 -4.45 9.12 -9.74
CA ASP A 77 -3.33 9.33 -8.81
C ASP A 77 -2.11 9.84 -9.57
N THR A 78 -1.23 10.54 -8.86
CA THR A 78 0.05 10.98 -9.43
C THR A 78 1.13 10.02 -8.98
N VAL A 79 1.74 9.32 -9.93
CA VAL A 79 2.83 8.36 -9.68
C VAL A 79 4.07 8.82 -10.40
N VAL A 80 5.20 8.85 -9.71
CA VAL A 80 6.50 9.07 -10.37
C VAL A 80 7.11 7.73 -10.67
N ALA A 81 7.26 7.41 -11.96
CA ALA A 81 7.82 6.16 -12.43
C ALA A 81 9.34 6.07 -12.15
N PRO A 82 9.96 4.88 -12.25
CA PRO A 82 11.39 4.69 -12.01
C PRO A 82 12.31 5.57 -12.86
N ASN A 83 11.87 5.99 -14.06
CA ASN A 83 12.59 6.94 -14.91
C ASN A 83 12.48 8.41 -14.44
N GLY A 84 11.89 8.66 -13.28
CA GLY A 84 11.68 9.99 -12.69
C GLY A 84 10.52 10.78 -13.28
N LYS A 85 9.82 10.29 -14.31
CA LYS A 85 8.69 11.01 -14.92
C LYS A 85 7.41 10.84 -14.10
N PRO A 86 6.68 11.94 -13.82
CA PRO A 86 5.35 11.85 -13.23
C PRO A 86 4.32 11.43 -14.28
N TYR A 87 3.38 10.58 -13.86
CA TYR A 87 2.21 10.15 -14.61
C TYR A 87 0.98 10.36 -13.74
N MET A 88 -0.01 11.07 -14.26
CA MET A 88 -1.30 11.26 -13.61
C MET A 88 -2.36 10.59 -14.47
N SER A 89 -2.97 9.51 -13.97
CA SER A 89 -4.02 8.80 -14.68
C SER A 89 -4.88 7.95 -13.76
N VAL A 90 -6.05 7.50 -14.21
CA VAL A 90 -6.89 6.58 -13.43
C VAL A 90 -6.25 5.20 -13.29
N GLN A 91 -5.49 4.76 -14.30
CA GLN A 91 -4.79 3.47 -14.30
C GLN A 91 -3.66 3.43 -13.27
N SER A 92 -3.08 4.59 -12.94
CA SER A 92 -1.98 4.71 -11.98
C SER A 92 -2.38 4.31 -10.57
N THR A 93 -3.66 4.44 -10.23
CA THR A 93 -4.24 3.96 -8.97
C THR A 93 -4.12 2.44 -8.80
N VAL A 94 -4.02 1.69 -9.90
CA VAL A 94 -3.88 0.23 -9.91
C VAL A 94 -2.43 -0.15 -10.15
N TRP A 95 -1.82 0.36 -11.23
CA TRP A 95 -0.53 -0.17 -11.67
C TRP A 95 0.61 0.09 -10.68
N ARG A 96 0.51 1.12 -9.84
CA ARG A 96 1.51 1.40 -8.79
C ARG A 96 1.67 0.24 -7.79
N TRP A 97 0.66 -0.61 -7.69
CA TRP A 97 0.62 -1.76 -6.78
C TRP A 97 0.86 -3.11 -7.45
N ARG A 98 1.08 -3.09 -8.77
CA ARG A 98 1.05 -4.29 -9.59
C ARG A 98 2.15 -5.28 -9.24
N ASP A 99 3.33 -4.80 -8.89
CA ASP A 99 4.40 -5.72 -8.50
C ASP A 99 4.03 -6.47 -7.21
N ALA A 100 3.46 -5.78 -6.22
CA ALA A 100 2.98 -6.39 -4.98
C ALA A 100 1.82 -7.37 -5.20
N SER A 101 0.82 -7.01 -6.02
CA SER A 101 -0.32 -7.91 -6.28
C SER A 101 0.08 -9.14 -7.10
N GLN A 102 1.02 -9.00 -8.03
CA GLN A 102 1.52 -10.13 -8.84
C GLN A 102 2.41 -11.06 -8.04
N ASP A 103 3.26 -10.54 -7.16
CA ASP A 103 4.06 -11.38 -6.27
C ASP A 103 3.17 -12.15 -5.29
N ASP A 104 2.12 -11.51 -4.76
CA ASP A 104 1.11 -12.19 -3.91
C ASP A 104 0.41 -13.32 -4.69
N PHE A 105 0.06 -13.09 -5.97
CA PHE A 105 -0.54 -14.12 -6.81
C PHE A 105 0.43 -15.28 -7.09
N ALA A 106 1.68 -14.98 -7.46
CA ALA A 106 2.69 -16.01 -7.70
C ALA A 106 2.98 -16.84 -6.44
N ALA A 107 3.04 -16.21 -5.27
CA ALA A 107 3.18 -16.92 -4.00
C ALA A 107 1.98 -17.84 -3.71
N ARG A 108 0.74 -17.37 -3.99
CA ARG A 108 -0.47 -18.21 -3.88
C ARG A 108 -0.52 -19.34 -4.88
N MET A 109 0.04 -19.17 -6.08
CA MET A 109 0.21 -20.28 -7.01
C MET A 109 1.11 -21.36 -6.41
N GLN A 110 2.18 -21.00 -5.69
CA GLN A 110 3.00 -21.98 -4.97
C GLN A 110 2.22 -22.74 -3.90
N TRP A 111 1.25 -22.11 -3.23
CA TRP A 111 0.40 -22.81 -2.25
C TRP A 111 -0.43 -23.92 -2.89
N SER A 112 -0.77 -23.80 -4.17
CA SER A 112 -1.47 -24.86 -4.91
C SER A 112 -0.57 -26.03 -5.32
N LEU A 113 0.76 -25.86 -5.27
CA LEU A 113 1.75 -26.87 -5.66
C LEU A 113 2.32 -27.64 -4.47
N HIS A 114 2.28 -27.04 -3.28
CA HIS A 114 2.92 -27.58 -2.08
C HIS A 114 1.92 -27.78 -0.96
N GLN A 115 1.98 -28.95 -0.31
CA GLN A 115 1.16 -29.25 0.88
C GLN A 115 1.81 -28.80 2.19
N VAL A 116 3.11 -28.48 2.15
CA VAL A 116 3.90 -28.13 3.33
C VAL A 116 4.00 -26.61 3.45
N PHE A 117 3.61 -26.08 4.62
CA PHE A 117 3.63 -24.64 4.91
C PHE A 117 5.01 -24.02 4.63
N SER A 118 6.12 -24.63 5.07
CA SER A 118 7.44 -24.05 4.87
C SER A 118 7.89 -23.93 3.40
N ALA A 119 7.23 -24.60 2.45
CA ALA A 119 7.62 -24.64 1.04
C ALA A 119 7.26 -23.38 0.25
N ALA A 120 6.41 -22.50 0.80
CA ALA A 120 6.01 -21.24 0.15
C ALA A 120 6.09 -20.06 1.12
N ALA A 121 6.09 -18.83 0.59
CA ALA A 121 6.04 -17.62 1.40
C ALA A 121 4.62 -17.32 1.89
N HIS A 122 4.51 -16.70 3.05
CA HIS A 122 3.26 -16.34 3.72
C HIS A 122 3.23 -14.84 4.04
N PRO A 123 2.03 -14.23 4.07
CA PRO A 123 1.91 -12.82 4.44
C PRO A 123 2.30 -12.59 5.90
N PRO A 124 2.96 -11.47 6.22
CA PRO A 124 3.26 -11.11 7.59
C PRO A 124 1.98 -10.66 8.32
N LEU A 125 1.96 -10.83 9.64
CA LEU A 125 0.90 -10.31 10.51
C LEU A 125 1.30 -8.93 11.02
N ILE A 126 0.70 -7.89 10.44
CA ILE A 126 1.00 -6.50 10.76
C ILE A 126 0.46 -6.13 12.15
N ASP A 127 1.32 -5.50 12.95
CA ASP A 127 0.97 -4.85 14.20
C ASP A 127 1.54 -3.43 14.16
N VAL A 128 0.71 -2.42 14.44
CA VAL A 128 1.18 -1.05 14.72
C VAL A 128 0.60 -0.61 16.05
N ASN A 129 1.45 -0.37 17.06
CA ASN A 129 1.04 0.05 18.41
C ASN A 129 -0.04 -0.86 19.05
N GLY A 130 -0.03 -2.16 18.80
CA GLY A 130 -1.03 -3.13 19.26
C GLY A 130 -2.25 -3.27 18.35
N SER A 131 -2.36 -2.47 17.29
CA SER A 131 -3.41 -2.62 16.27
C SER A 131 -3.02 -3.73 15.29
N VAL A 132 -3.41 -4.96 15.60
CA VAL A 132 -3.13 -6.15 14.80
C VAL A 132 -4.12 -6.28 13.64
N GLY A 133 -3.63 -6.76 12.49
CA GLY A 133 -4.46 -7.10 11.34
C GLY A 133 -4.67 -5.95 10.35
N PRO A 134 -5.51 -6.17 9.32
CA PRO A 134 -5.59 -5.30 8.15
C PRO A 134 -6.40 -4.02 8.38
N GLU A 135 -7.19 -3.95 9.45
CA GLU A 135 -8.05 -2.78 9.71
C GLU A 135 -7.24 -1.50 9.89
N ALA A 136 -7.78 -0.38 9.42
CA ALA A 136 -7.12 0.91 9.53
C ALA A 136 -6.99 1.35 11.00
N LEU A 137 -5.82 1.90 11.35
CA LEU A 137 -5.59 2.50 12.66
C LEU A 137 -5.99 3.98 12.62
N HIS A 138 -7.03 4.35 13.34
CA HIS A 138 -7.48 5.73 13.46
C HIS A 138 -6.85 6.40 14.67
N ILE A 139 -6.26 7.59 14.48
CA ILE A 139 -5.60 8.35 15.54
C ILE A 139 -5.89 9.84 15.41
N VAL A 140 -5.93 10.51 16.55
CA VAL A 140 -6.01 11.98 16.64
C VAL A 140 -4.68 12.48 17.15
N VAL A 141 -4.08 13.44 16.44
CA VAL A 141 -2.80 14.05 16.83
C VAL A 141 -2.97 15.55 16.77
N PRO A 142 -2.85 16.28 17.90
CA PRO A 142 -2.97 17.74 17.87
C PRO A 142 -1.89 18.41 17.01
N PRO A 143 -2.15 19.61 16.47
CA PRO A 143 -1.12 20.38 15.77
C PRO A 143 0.14 20.56 16.63
N LYS A 144 1.30 20.45 15.99
CA LYS A 144 2.65 20.50 16.58
C LYS A 144 3.00 19.35 17.54
N ALA A 145 2.07 18.42 17.80
CA ALA A 145 2.36 17.22 18.57
C ALA A 145 3.12 16.18 17.72
N SER A 146 3.84 15.30 18.42
CA SER A 146 4.50 14.15 17.81
C SER A 146 4.03 12.86 18.46
N ILE A 147 3.95 11.80 17.67
CA ILE A 147 3.68 10.44 18.13
C ILE A 147 4.72 9.48 17.55
N THR A 148 4.81 8.29 18.13
CA THR A 148 5.56 7.17 17.56
C THR A 148 4.59 6.13 17.00
N LEU A 149 4.81 5.71 15.77
CA LEU A 149 4.21 4.52 15.20
C LEU A 149 5.25 3.40 15.25
N ASP A 150 4.91 2.32 15.95
CA ASP A 150 5.79 1.20 16.23
C ASP A 150 5.23 -0.09 15.66
N ALA A 151 5.87 -0.59 14.61
CA ALA A 151 5.56 -1.85 13.94
C ALA A 151 6.52 -2.99 14.30
N SER A 152 7.35 -2.83 15.33
CA SER A 152 8.34 -3.83 15.74
C SER A 152 7.76 -5.17 16.23
N LYS A 153 6.45 -5.21 16.48
CA LYS A 153 5.72 -6.44 16.84
C LYS A 153 5.12 -7.16 15.63
N THR A 154 5.32 -6.66 14.41
CA THR A 154 4.93 -7.37 13.19
C THR A 154 5.64 -8.71 13.11
N VAL A 155 4.90 -9.77 12.77
CA VAL A 155 5.42 -11.14 12.74
C VAL A 155 5.56 -11.62 11.30
N ASP A 156 6.77 -12.07 10.93
CA ASP A 156 6.95 -12.95 9.78
C ASP A 156 6.51 -14.37 10.16
N LEU A 157 5.48 -14.89 9.50
CA LEU A 157 4.99 -16.25 9.74
C LEU A 157 5.96 -17.32 9.25
N ASP A 158 6.82 -16.99 8.29
CA ASP A 158 7.82 -17.90 7.77
C ASP A 158 9.09 -17.95 8.65
N HIS A 159 9.38 -16.87 9.37
CA HIS A 159 10.52 -16.75 10.27
C HIS A 159 10.12 -16.10 11.61
N PRO A 160 9.35 -16.79 12.47
CA PRO A 160 8.84 -16.21 13.71
C PRO A 160 9.97 -15.69 14.61
N GLY A 161 9.90 -14.41 14.97
CA GLY A 161 10.88 -13.74 15.83
C GLY A 161 12.07 -13.12 15.09
N ASP A 162 12.21 -13.33 13.78
CA ASP A 162 13.25 -12.68 12.96
C ASP A 162 12.66 -11.52 12.14
N ILE A 163 12.60 -10.34 12.75
CA ILE A 163 12.11 -9.13 12.09
C ILE A 163 12.99 -8.67 10.93
N GLU A 164 14.24 -9.15 10.84
CA GLU A 164 15.15 -8.79 9.75
C GLU A 164 14.74 -9.44 8.42
N GLN A 165 13.82 -10.42 8.43
CA GLN A 165 13.19 -10.99 7.24
C GLN A 165 12.07 -10.12 6.67
N LEU A 166 11.80 -8.98 7.31
CA LEU A 166 10.80 -8.01 6.89
C LEU A 166 11.44 -6.69 6.49
N GLU A 167 10.90 -6.08 5.44
CA GLU A 167 11.25 -4.74 5.00
C GLU A 167 10.10 -3.80 5.32
N PHE A 168 10.39 -2.66 5.95
CA PHE A 168 9.39 -1.69 6.39
C PHE A 168 9.57 -0.38 5.64
N GLU A 169 8.48 0.08 5.02
CA GLU A 169 8.40 1.38 4.37
C GLU A 169 7.19 2.16 4.90
N TRP A 170 7.40 3.41 5.29
CA TRP A 170 6.36 4.35 5.69
C TRP A 170 6.29 5.49 4.70
N PHE A 171 5.10 5.79 4.19
CA PHE A 171 4.89 6.88 3.25
C PHE A 171 3.53 7.52 3.40
N PHE A 172 3.44 8.78 2.96
CA PHE A 172 2.20 9.53 2.96
C PHE A 172 1.44 9.33 1.64
N TYR A 173 0.19 8.91 1.74
CA TYR A 173 -0.71 8.66 0.61
C TYR A 173 -1.72 9.81 0.55
N LEU A 174 -1.39 10.84 -0.24
CA LEU A 174 -2.04 12.15 -0.22
C LEU A 174 -3.45 12.14 -0.82
N GLU A 175 -3.62 11.46 -1.96
CA GLU A 175 -4.77 11.59 -2.84
C GLU A 175 -6.17 11.25 -2.23
N PRO A 176 -6.31 10.38 -1.21
CA PRO A 176 -7.56 10.12 -0.50
C PRO A 176 -8.03 11.24 0.41
N GLY A 177 -7.09 11.90 1.10
CA GLY A 177 -7.42 13.07 1.91
C GLY A 177 -7.68 14.29 1.04
N PHE A 178 -6.99 14.35 -0.10
CA PHE A 178 -6.95 15.52 -0.97
C PHE A 178 -7.20 15.13 -2.45
N PRO A 179 -8.42 14.70 -2.80
CA PRO A 179 -8.72 14.18 -4.13
C PRO A 179 -8.58 15.23 -5.24
N GLN A 180 -8.75 16.51 -4.93
CA GLN A 180 -8.51 17.63 -5.86
C GLN A 180 -7.05 18.09 -5.88
N ALA A 181 -6.24 17.69 -4.91
CA ALA A 181 -4.87 18.18 -4.72
C ALA A 181 -3.80 17.22 -5.28
N THR A 182 -4.12 16.47 -6.33
CA THR A 182 -3.22 15.51 -7.01
C THR A 182 -1.89 16.13 -7.49
N GLY A 183 -1.75 17.46 -7.43
CA GLY A 183 -0.50 18.20 -7.67
C GLY A 183 0.05 19.03 -6.49
N ASP A 184 -0.67 19.18 -5.36
CA ASP A 184 -0.21 20.01 -4.25
C ASP A 184 0.67 19.23 -3.27
N LYS A 185 1.94 19.09 -3.64
CA LYS A 185 2.96 18.44 -2.81
C LYS A 185 3.20 19.14 -1.48
N LYS A 186 2.75 20.39 -1.30
CA LYS A 186 2.88 21.14 -0.05
C LYS A 186 2.08 20.48 1.08
N MET A 187 0.91 19.91 0.75
CA MET A 187 0.08 19.21 1.73
C MET A 187 0.85 18.02 2.34
N ALA A 188 1.63 17.29 1.54
CA ALA A 188 2.47 16.20 2.02
C ALA A 188 3.59 16.63 2.98
N GLU A 189 3.84 17.93 3.18
CA GLU A 189 4.83 18.47 4.12
C GLU A 189 4.25 18.74 5.50
N TYR A 190 2.92 18.78 5.63
CA TYR A 190 2.24 19.01 6.90
C TYR A 190 2.23 17.80 7.83
N ILE A 191 2.60 16.62 7.32
CA ILE A 191 2.84 15.42 8.14
C ILE A 191 4.29 15.02 7.93
N SER A 192 5.12 15.22 8.96
CA SER A 192 6.54 14.90 8.90
C SER A 192 6.80 13.52 9.48
N LEU A 193 7.43 12.65 8.70
CA LEU A 193 7.89 11.33 9.12
C LEU A 193 9.41 11.35 9.34
N LYS A 194 9.88 10.75 10.44
CA LYS A 194 11.31 10.57 10.73
C LYS A 194 11.60 9.13 11.18
N PRO A 195 12.71 8.53 10.73
CA PRO A 195 13.10 7.20 11.17
C PRO A 195 13.50 7.23 12.65
N LEU A 196 13.05 6.23 13.41
CA LEU A 196 13.50 5.99 14.79
C LEU A 196 14.31 4.70 14.92
N SER A 197 14.19 3.79 13.96
CA SER A 197 14.92 2.52 13.94
C SER A 197 15.26 2.14 12.49
N PRO A 198 16.18 2.87 11.84
CA PRO A 198 16.53 2.62 10.45
C PRO A 198 17.26 1.27 10.29
N PRO A 199 17.13 0.60 9.13
CA PRO A 199 17.94 -0.57 8.81
C PRO A 199 19.44 -0.26 8.88
N THR A 200 20.24 -1.23 9.32
CA THR A 200 21.68 -1.10 9.45
C THR A 200 22.33 -0.62 8.14
N GLY A 201 23.21 0.37 8.23
CA GLY A 201 23.91 0.93 7.05
C GLY A 201 23.10 1.93 6.23
N THR A 202 21.90 2.31 6.68
CA THR A 202 21.07 3.35 6.03
C THR A 202 20.83 4.53 6.98
N ASP A 203 20.42 5.68 6.42
CA ASP A 203 19.94 6.83 7.20
C ASP A 203 18.42 6.74 7.49
N GLY A 204 17.78 5.61 7.13
CA GLY A 204 16.35 5.38 7.24
C GLY A 204 15.50 6.12 6.22
N ARG A 205 16.07 6.66 5.13
CA ARG A 205 15.29 7.40 4.11
C ARG A 205 15.48 6.80 2.73
N LEU A 206 14.37 6.62 2.06
CA LEU A 206 14.32 6.25 0.65
C LEU A 206 13.67 7.40 -0.13
N PRO A 207 14.38 8.02 -1.09
CA PRO A 207 13.85 9.14 -1.85
C PRO A 207 12.53 8.80 -2.55
N ARG A 208 12.40 7.56 -3.04
CA ARG A 208 11.21 7.04 -3.70
C ARG A 208 11.14 5.52 -3.65
N ASN A 209 9.96 4.95 -3.38
CA ASN A 209 9.74 3.50 -3.45
C ASN A 209 9.21 3.03 -4.82
N GLU A 210 9.05 1.72 -4.97
CA GLU A 210 8.59 1.05 -6.20
C GLU A 210 7.19 1.52 -6.65
N ALA A 211 6.30 1.83 -5.70
CA ALA A 211 4.96 2.37 -5.96
C ALA A 211 4.95 3.88 -6.28
N GLY A 212 6.14 4.50 -6.35
CA GLY A 212 6.35 5.88 -6.74
C GLY A 212 6.06 6.92 -5.65
N PHE A 213 5.92 6.52 -4.38
CA PHE A 213 5.83 7.45 -3.24
C PHE A 213 7.20 8.02 -2.91
N GLY A 214 7.25 9.31 -2.61
CA GLY A 214 8.50 9.98 -2.20
C GLY A 214 8.61 10.17 -0.69
N LYS A 215 9.80 10.57 -0.23
CA LYS A 215 10.09 10.84 1.20
C LYS A 215 9.75 9.64 2.09
N VAL A 216 10.06 8.43 1.63
CA VAL A 216 9.74 7.17 2.31
C VAL A 216 10.70 6.97 3.48
N ILE A 217 10.16 6.55 4.62
CA ILE A 217 10.94 6.26 5.82
C ILE A 217 11.05 4.75 6.00
N LEU A 218 12.27 4.28 6.24
CA LEU A 218 12.58 2.87 6.41
C LEU A 218 12.65 2.49 7.88
N GLY A 219 12.27 1.24 8.16
CA GLY A 219 12.40 0.61 9.48
C GLY A 219 11.08 0.50 10.25
N PRO A 220 11.04 -0.33 11.31
CA PRO A 220 9.80 -0.67 12.00
C PRO A 220 9.23 0.47 12.83
N ARG A 221 10.00 1.52 13.13
CA ARG A 221 9.58 2.61 14.04
C ARG A 221 9.80 3.97 13.40
N VAL A 222 8.77 4.80 13.42
CA VAL A 222 8.81 6.17 12.90
C VAL A 222 8.17 7.17 13.86
N SER A 223 8.73 8.37 13.91
CA SER A 223 8.09 9.52 14.54
C SER A 223 7.23 10.23 13.50
N VAL A 224 6.00 10.55 13.87
CA VAL A 224 5.09 11.37 13.08
C VAL A 224 4.89 12.70 13.81
N MET A 225 5.21 13.81 13.16
CA MET A 225 4.92 15.14 13.67
C MET A 225 3.81 15.78 12.85
N ASN A 226 2.77 16.23 13.53
CA ASN A 226 1.67 16.96 12.91
C ASN A 226 2.05 18.45 12.77
N LEU A 227 2.20 18.93 11.54
CA LEU A 227 2.47 20.33 11.19
C LEU A 227 1.29 20.97 10.44
N VAL A 228 0.11 20.35 10.49
CA VAL A 228 -1.10 20.85 9.85
C VAL A 228 -1.46 22.22 10.45
N PRO A 229 -1.64 23.26 9.62
CA PRO A 229 -2.02 24.58 10.08
C PRO A 229 -3.35 24.61 10.83
N GLU A 230 -3.59 25.69 11.58
CA GLU A 230 -4.85 25.94 12.27
C GLU A 230 -5.95 26.43 11.33
N GLU A 231 -6.10 25.77 10.17
CA GLU A 231 -7.12 26.06 9.18
C GLU A 231 -8.21 24.99 9.27
N ARG A 232 -9.47 25.44 9.46
CA ARG A 232 -10.61 24.55 9.69
C ARG A 232 -10.74 23.47 8.61
N ASP A 233 -10.55 23.85 7.35
CA ASP A 233 -10.67 22.94 6.23
C ASP A 233 -9.61 21.83 6.29
N LEU A 234 -8.37 22.15 6.66
CA LEU A 234 -7.28 21.19 6.76
C LEU A 234 -7.41 20.26 7.98
N ARG A 235 -7.94 20.77 9.10
CA ARG A 235 -8.21 19.96 10.30
C ARG A 235 -9.32 18.93 10.10
N SER A 236 -10.28 19.24 9.24
CA SER A 236 -11.38 18.32 8.91
C SER A 236 -10.99 17.16 7.99
N ARG A 237 -9.78 17.18 7.41
CA ARG A 237 -9.30 16.17 6.45
C ARG A 237 -8.70 14.97 7.15
N GLU A 238 -8.75 13.84 6.45
CA GLU A 238 -8.04 12.62 6.81
C GLU A 238 -6.64 12.64 6.19
N TRP A 239 -5.63 12.35 7.03
CA TRP A 239 -4.23 12.27 6.63
C TRP A 239 -3.81 10.80 6.64
N HIS A 240 -3.54 10.23 5.47
CA HIS A 240 -3.27 8.79 5.34
C HIS A 240 -1.78 8.51 5.29
N ILE A 241 -1.26 7.87 6.33
CA ILE A 241 0.08 7.29 6.37
C ILE A 241 -0.07 5.80 6.12
N ILE A 242 0.75 5.24 5.24
CA ILE A 242 0.75 3.82 4.92
C ILE A 242 2.05 3.22 5.43
N LEU A 243 1.94 2.20 6.27
CA LEU A 243 3.00 1.21 6.44
C LEU A 243 2.86 0.17 5.34
N GLN A 244 3.95 -0.14 4.68
CA GLN A 244 4.12 -1.30 3.81
C GLN A 244 5.16 -2.22 4.44
N VAL A 245 4.83 -3.49 4.60
CA VAL A 245 5.75 -4.53 5.04
C VAL A 245 5.86 -5.61 3.99
N LYS A 246 7.08 -5.90 3.55
CA LYS A 246 7.40 -6.88 2.51
C LYS A 246 8.24 -8.00 3.11
N THR A 247 7.90 -9.26 2.82
CA THR A 247 8.70 -10.42 3.24
C THR A 247 9.87 -10.67 2.29
N LYS A 248 10.94 -11.30 2.79
CA LYS A 248 12.14 -11.64 1.98
C LYS A 248 12.19 -13.10 1.52
N LYS A 249 11.24 -13.95 1.94
CA LYS A 249 11.26 -15.38 1.64
C LYS A 249 11.01 -15.65 0.16
N GLY A 250 11.98 -16.32 -0.46
CA GLY A 250 11.83 -16.85 -1.81
C GLY A 250 11.71 -15.77 -2.90
N PRO A 251 11.34 -16.16 -4.13
CA PRO A 251 11.33 -15.25 -5.27
C PRO A 251 10.07 -14.37 -5.36
N TYR A 252 9.05 -14.63 -4.53
CA TYR A 252 7.75 -13.97 -4.57
C TYR A 252 7.46 -13.29 -3.22
N PRO A 253 8.03 -12.11 -2.98
CA PRO A 253 7.86 -11.40 -1.72
C PRO A 253 6.39 -10.99 -1.53
N ILE A 254 5.82 -11.28 -0.36
CA ILE A 254 4.43 -10.92 -0.06
C ILE A 254 4.40 -9.59 0.68
N THR A 255 3.54 -8.68 0.22
CA THR A 255 3.39 -7.35 0.80
C THR A 255 2.06 -7.23 1.55
N ARG A 256 2.10 -6.73 2.78
CA ARG A 256 0.92 -6.30 3.55
C ARG A 256 1.09 -4.87 4.02
N TYR A 257 -0.03 -4.24 4.35
CA TYR A 257 -0.09 -2.83 4.65
C TYR A 257 -0.80 -2.59 5.98
N LYS A 258 -0.52 -1.43 6.58
CA LYS A 258 -1.38 -0.82 7.60
C LYS A 258 -1.65 0.62 7.20
N ARG A 259 -2.92 0.94 6.97
CA ARG A 259 -3.34 2.34 6.83
C ARG A 259 -3.51 2.96 8.21
N VAL A 260 -2.81 4.05 8.46
CA VAL A 260 -3.00 4.92 9.62
C VAL A 260 -3.73 6.17 9.15
N VAL A 261 -4.92 6.41 9.67
CA VAL A 261 -5.76 7.57 9.37
C VAL A 261 -5.61 8.56 10.52
N LEU A 262 -4.84 9.61 10.28
CA LEU A 262 -4.60 10.68 11.25
C LEU A 262 -5.62 11.81 11.04
N LYS A 263 -6.25 12.25 12.13
CA LYS A 263 -7.02 13.49 12.21
C LYS A 263 -6.28 14.53 13.05
N SER A 264 -6.31 15.77 12.59
CA SER A 264 -5.64 16.90 13.24
C SER A 264 -6.69 17.74 13.97
N GLU A 265 -7.01 17.40 15.22
CA GLU A 265 -7.93 18.17 16.07
C GLU A 265 -7.19 19.13 17.00
#